data_AF-Q3AB54-F1
#
_entry.id   AF-Q3AB54-F1
#
_cell.length_a   1.000
_cell.length_b   1.000
_cell.length_c   1.000
_cell.angle_alpha   90.00
_cell.angle_beta   90.00
_cell.angle_gamma   90.00
#
_symmetry.space_group_name_H-M   'P 1'
#
loop_
_entity.id
_entity.type
_entity.pdbx_description
1 polymer ?
#
loop_
_entity_poly.entity_id
_entity_poly.type
_entity_poly.pdbx_seq_one_letter_code
_entity_poly.pdbx_strand_id
1 'polypeptide(L)'
;MSVVERELNKVAAEITEVIAKKLRSNVEQYGEILPEIKEMTAVRKRILVWLLMGQRLGIEWEKLVKLAEIFSYIYLAHEIHRQIGEEEYHGERQRIQYQVLVGDFMYGNFFLELAKAGLLQYLSSLARLILDLNEAALIFSEEDKYKDERIFMGQSLAILGDLADVPKDTLQELITFGEKIGEFLCNIEDEGFDGLIKLKEFIDKNDILS
;
A
#
# COMPACT_ATOMS: atom_id res chain seq x y z
N MET A 1 10.90 -21.63 5.21
CA MET A 1 9.78 -20.73 5.56
C MET A 1 9.29 -21.06 6.96
N SER A 2 9.48 -20.14 7.90
CA SER A 2 8.94 -20.26 9.26
C SER A 2 7.41 -20.38 9.22
N VAL A 3 6.78 -20.90 10.28
CA VAL A 3 5.32 -21.01 10.35
C VAL A 3 4.66 -19.63 10.17
N VAL A 4 5.24 -18.60 10.78
CA VAL A 4 4.80 -17.20 10.68
C VAL A 4 4.85 -16.71 9.23
N GLU A 5 5.95 -16.95 8.52
CA GLU A 5 6.10 -16.51 7.11
C GLU A 5 5.04 -17.14 6.19
N ARG A 6 4.62 -18.39 6.45
CA ARG A 6 3.55 -19.00 5.64
C ARG A 6 2.19 -18.35 5.91
N GLU A 7 1.92 -18.05 7.18
CA GLU A 7 0.65 -17.42 7.57
C GLU A 7 0.54 -16.01 7.00
N LEU A 8 1.61 -15.21 7.10
CA LEU A 8 1.66 -13.88 6.49
C LEU A 8 1.43 -13.93 4.98
N ASN A 9 2.07 -14.87 4.29
CA ASN A 9 1.87 -15.05 2.84
C ASN A 9 0.46 -15.47 2.47
N LYS A 10 -0.14 -16.36 3.26
CA LYS A 10 -1.50 -16.81 3.05
C LYS A 10 -2.48 -15.64 3.19
N VAL A 11 -2.35 -14.87 4.26
CA VAL A 11 -3.22 -13.70 4.49
C VAL A 11 -3.00 -12.61 3.45
N ALA A 12 -1.76 -12.35 3.05
CA ALA A 12 -1.49 -11.43 1.95
C ALA A 12 -2.17 -11.88 0.64
N ALA A 13 -2.12 -13.19 0.33
CA ALA A 13 -2.80 -13.74 -0.83
C ALA A 13 -4.34 -13.61 -0.71
N GLU A 14 -4.91 -13.87 0.46
CA GLU A 14 -6.34 -13.70 0.74
C GLU A 14 -6.79 -12.25 0.54
N ILE A 15 -6.05 -11.27 1.07
CA ILE A 15 -6.34 -9.84 0.87
C ILE A 15 -6.31 -9.50 -0.63
N THR A 16 -5.25 -9.91 -1.35
CA THR A 16 -5.15 -9.63 -2.79
C THR A 16 -6.27 -10.27 -3.59
N GLU A 17 -6.70 -11.49 -3.23
CA GLU A 17 -7.80 -12.19 -3.92
C GLU A 17 -9.16 -11.55 -3.62
N VAL A 18 -9.40 -11.06 -2.39
CA VAL A 18 -10.61 -10.30 -2.06
C VAL A 18 -10.70 -9.04 -2.93
N ILE A 19 -9.61 -8.29 -3.02
CA ILE A 19 -9.54 -7.06 -3.84
C ILE A 19 -9.71 -7.42 -5.32
N ALA A 20 -8.99 -8.41 -5.82
CA ALA A 20 -9.05 -8.83 -7.22
C ALA A 20 -10.45 -9.34 -7.60
N LYS A 21 -11.12 -10.11 -6.74
CA LYS A 21 -12.50 -10.54 -6.94
C LYS A 21 -13.45 -9.35 -6.98
N LYS A 22 -13.28 -8.37 -6.10
CA LYS A 22 -14.10 -7.17 -6.08
C LYS A 22 -13.92 -6.35 -7.35
N LEU A 23 -12.68 -6.18 -7.83
CA LEU A 23 -12.39 -5.58 -9.13
C LEU A 23 -13.07 -6.34 -10.27
N ARG A 24 -12.81 -7.65 -10.42
CA ARG A 24 -13.39 -8.49 -11.48
C ARG A 24 -14.93 -8.45 -11.52
N SER A 25 -15.57 -8.26 -10.37
CA SER A 25 -17.04 -8.25 -10.27
C SER A 25 -17.67 -6.89 -10.58
N ASN A 26 -16.91 -5.80 -10.52
CA ASN A 26 -17.43 -4.42 -10.65
C ASN A 26 -16.77 -3.62 -11.78
N VAL A 27 -15.74 -4.17 -12.41
CA VAL A 27 -14.91 -3.48 -13.40
C VAL A 27 -14.89 -4.33 -14.67
N GLU A 28 -15.70 -3.93 -15.66
CA GLU A 28 -15.97 -4.69 -16.90
C GLU A 28 -14.70 -5.02 -17.69
N GLN A 29 -13.79 -4.06 -17.82
CA GLN A 29 -12.51 -4.18 -18.51
C GLN A 29 -11.35 -4.46 -17.53
N TYR A 30 -11.56 -5.32 -16.54
CA TYR A 30 -10.50 -5.70 -15.58
C TYR A 30 -9.19 -6.14 -16.25
N GLY A 31 -9.28 -6.83 -17.38
CA GLY A 31 -8.12 -7.30 -18.15
C GLY A 31 -7.28 -6.19 -18.78
N GLU A 32 -7.82 -4.97 -18.88
CA GLU A 32 -7.17 -3.78 -19.43
C GLU A 32 -6.61 -2.85 -18.34
N ILE A 33 -6.81 -3.21 -17.07
CA ILE A 33 -6.09 -2.58 -15.95
C ILE A 33 -4.62 -2.97 -16.03
N LEU A 34 -3.77 -2.09 -15.52
CA LEU A 34 -2.33 -2.18 -15.45
C LEU A 34 -1.84 -3.60 -15.12
N PRO A 35 -0.88 -4.18 -15.87
CA PRO A 35 -0.38 -5.53 -15.63
C PRO A 35 0.10 -5.76 -14.19
N GLU A 36 0.76 -4.77 -13.59
CA GLU A 36 1.27 -4.83 -12.21
C GLU A 36 0.14 -4.89 -11.17
N ILE A 37 -0.98 -4.22 -11.43
CA ILE A 37 -2.20 -4.28 -10.61
C ILE A 37 -2.92 -5.61 -10.84
N LYS A 38 -2.91 -6.12 -12.06
CA LYS A 38 -3.50 -7.42 -12.40
C LYS A 38 -2.81 -8.56 -11.64
N GLU A 39 -1.49 -8.53 -11.57
CA GLU A 39 -0.70 -9.54 -10.86
C GLU A 39 -0.63 -9.29 -9.33
N MET A 40 -1.04 -8.10 -8.87
CA MET A 40 -1.06 -7.70 -7.45
C MET A 40 0.30 -7.80 -6.74
N THR A 41 1.41 -7.92 -7.49
CA THR A 41 2.74 -8.20 -6.91
C THR A 41 3.22 -7.05 -6.02
N ALA A 42 3.12 -5.82 -6.52
CA ALA A 42 3.51 -4.61 -5.78
C ALA A 42 2.69 -4.44 -4.49
N VAL A 43 1.37 -4.63 -4.57
CA VAL A 43 0.46 -4.59 -3.41
C VAL A 43 0.84 -5.66 -2.39
N ARG A 44 1.07 -6.89 -2.86
CA ARG A 44 1.40 -8.03 -1.99
C ARG A 44 2.66 -7.80 -1.18
N LYS A 45 3.72 -7.23 -1.78
CA LYS A 45 4.96 -6.87 -1.06
C LYS A 45 4.68 -5.91 0.10
N ARG A 46 3.86 -4.89 -0.12
CA ARG A 46 3.48 -3.89 0.89
C ARG A 46 2.63 -4.49 1.99
N ILE A 47 1.66 -5.35 1.65
CA ILE A 47 0.86 -6.10 2.63
C ILE A 47 1.79 -6.89 3.56
N LEU A 48 2.79 -7.59 3.02
CA LEU A 48 3.71 -8.38 3.83
C LEU A 48 4.51 -7.51 4.82
N VAL A 49 4.92 -6.30 4.41
CA VAL A 49 5.52 -5.32 5.33
C VAL A 49 4.56 -4.95 6.44
N TRP A 50 3.33 -4.52 6.10
CA TRP A 50 2.36 -4.06 7.10
C TRP A 50 2.00 -5.15 8.09
N LEU A 51 1.76 -6.37 7.62
CA LEU A 51 1.46 -7.50 8.50
C LEU A 51 2.64 -7.84 9.41
N LEU A 52 3.88 -7.82 8.89
CA LEU A 52 5.07 -8.08 9.71
C LEU A 52 5.27 -6.99 10.77
N MET A 53 5.20 -5.72 10.37
CA MET A 53 5.38 -4.58 11.28
C MET A 53 4.27 -4.52 12.33
N GLY A 54 3.01 -4.70 11.93
CA GLY A 54 1.90 -4.72 12.86
C GLY A 54 1.97 -5.86 13.86
N GLN A 55 2.45 -7.05 13.46
CA GLN A 55 2.72 -8.14 14.39
C GLN A 55 3.80 -7.79 15.41
N ARG A 56 4.91 -7.16 14.98
CA ARG A 56 5.98 -6.70 15.90
C ARG A 56 5.49 -5.64 16.88
N LEU A 57 4.60 -4.76 16.42
CA LEU A 57 3.97 -3.73 17.23
C LEU A 57 2.86 -4.26 18.16
N GLY A 58 2.52 -5.56 18.09
CA GLY A 58 1.49 -6.17 18.93
C GLY A 58 0.06 -5.74 18.58
N ILE A 59 -0.18 -5.32 17.33
CA ILE A 59 -1.51 -4.94 16.86
C ILE A 59 -2.41 -6.17 16.81
N GLU A 60 -3.66 -5.99 17.25
CA GLU A 60 -4.70 -7.02 17.15
C GLU A 60 -4.89 -7.46 15.68
N TRP A 61 -4.90 -8.78 15.46
CA TRP A 61 -4.77 -9.36 14.13
C TRP A 61 -5.90 -8.96 13.17
N GLU A 62 -7.15 -8.93 13.62
CA GLU A 62 -8.30 -8.55 12.80
C GLU A 62 -8.18 -7.10 12.33
N LYS A 63 -7.84 -6.16 13.23
CA LYS A 63 -7.57 -4.77 12.87
C LYS A 63 -6.38 -4.62 11.92
N LEU A 64 -5.31 -5.37 12.13
CA LEU A 64 -4.12 -5.34 11.28
C LEU A 64 -4.44 -5.80 9.84
N VAL A 65 -5.17 -6.91 9.70
CA VAL A 65 -5.61 -7.42 8.40
C VAL A 65 -6.50 -6.41 7.70
N LYS A 66 -7.44 -5.80 8.43
CA LYS A 66 -8.34 -4.78 7.87
C LYS A 66 -7.59 -3.53 7.43
N LEU A 67 -6.63 -3.06 8.21
CA LEU A 67 -5.84 -1.90 7.88
C LEU A 67 -4.93 -2.16 6.66
N ALA A 68 -4.33 -3.36 6.56
CA ALA A 68 -3.58 -3.76 5.38
C ALA A 68 -4.46 -3.82 4.11
N GLU A 69 -5.72 -4.27 4.22
CA GLU A 69 -6.70 -4.23 3.13
C GLU A 69 -7.01 -2.76 2.72
N ILE A 70 -7.22 -1.87 3.69
CA ILE A 70 -7.50 -0.44 3.46
C ILE A 70 -6.33 0.26 2.76
N PHE A 71 -5.10 0.07 3.25
CA PHE A 71 -3.91 0.60 2.61
C PHE A 71 -3.77 0.07 1.17
N SER A 72 -4.10 -1.19 0.93
CA SER A 72 -4.06 -1.77 -0.42
C SER A 72 -5.01 -1.07 -1.39
N TYR A 73 -6.22 -0.69 -0.96
CA TYR A 73 -7.12 0.11 -1.80
C TYR A 73 -6.55 1.49 -2.12
N ILE A 74 -5.95 2.18 -1.14
CA ILE A 74 -5.35 3.51 -1.33
C ILE A 74 -4.18 3.43 -2.31
N TYR A 75 -3.30 2.45 -2.11
CA TYR A 75 -2.17 2.22 -3.01
C TYR A 75 -2.62 1.98 -4.45
N LEU A 76 -3.60 1.10 -4.63
CA LEU A 76 -4.12 0.78 -5.96
C LEU A 76 -4.80 1.98 -6.61
N ALA A 77 -5.55 2.78 -5.86
CA ALA A 77 -6.15 4.01 -6.38
C ALA A 77 -5.09 4.99 -6.87
N HIS A 78 -4.06 5.23 -6.04
CA HIS A 78 -2.92 6.08 -6.38
C HIS A 78 -2.21 5.58 -7.63
N GLU A 79 -1.88 4.30 -7.71
CA GLU A 79 -1.15 3.74 -8.84
C GLU A 79 -1.93 3.83 -10.15
N ILE A 80 -3.25 3.60 -10.11
CA ILE A 80 -4.12 3.78 -11.29
C ILE A 80 -4.11 5.23 -11.75
N HIS A 81 -4.23 6.19 -10.82
CA HIS A 81 -4.25 7.61 -11.16
C HIS A 81 -2.88 8.12 -11.62
N ARG A 82 -1.78 7.61 -11.06
CA ARG A 82 -0.40 7.98 -11.41
C ARG A 82 -0.09 7.70 -12.88
N GLN A 83 -0.46 6.52 -13.37
CA GLN A 83 -0.14 6.12 -14.75
C GLN A 83 -0.92 6.90 -15.81
N ILE A 84 -2.09 7.47 -15.46
CA ILE A 84 -2.84 8.38 -16.34
C ILE A 84 -2.05 9.67 -16.62
N GLY A 85 -1.27 10.14 -15.66
CA GLY A 85 -0.44 11.34 -15.81
C GLY A 85 0.75 11.14 -16.78
N GLU A 86 1.12 9.88 -17.04
CA GLU A 86 2.26 9.50 -17.89
C GLU A 86 1.84 9.22 -19.35
N GLU A 87 0.56 8.89 -19.61
CA GLU A 87 0.06 8.62 -20.97
C GLU A 87 -0.25 9.95 -21.72
N GLU A 88 0.33 10.12 -22.92
CA GLU A 88 -0.03 11.24 -23.81
C GLU A 88 -1.52 11.15 -24.19
N TYR A 89 -2.27 12.25 -24.02
CA TYR A 89 -3.71 12.41 -24.28
C TYR A 89 -4.17 12.11 -25.74
N HIS A 90 -3.31 11.56 -26.59
CA HIS A 90 -3.49 11.36 -28.02
C HIS A 90 -4.37 10.12 -28.33
N GLY A 91 -5.67 10.23 -28.05
CA GLY A 91 -6.70 9.36 -28.64
C GLY A 91 -7.40 8.39 -27.69
N GLU A 92 -6.91 8.24 -26.45
CA GLU A 92 -7.39 7.22 -25.50
C GLU A 92 -8.31 7.77 -24.40
N ARG A 93 -9.05 8.86 -24.69
CA ARG A 93 -9.90 9.55 -23.69
C ARG A 93 -10.85 8.62 -22.92
N GLN A 94 -11.44 7.63 -23.59
CA GLN A 94 -12.34 6.68 -22.94
C GLN A 94 -11.62 5.75 -21.96
N ARG A 95 -10.42 5.28 -22.32
CA ARG A 95 -9.57 4.43 -21.48
C ARG A 95 -9.08 5.20 -20.24
N ILE A 96 -8.63 6.45 -20.45
CA ILE A 96 -8.23 7.36 -19.37
C ILE A 96 -9.41 7.59 -18.41
N GLN A 97 -10.58 7.96 -18.92
CA GLN A 97 -11.78 8.17 -18.10
C GLN A 97 -12.15 6.91 -17.32
N TYR A 98 -12.03 5.75 -17.95
CA TYR A 98 -12.28 4.48 -17.29
C TYR A 98 -11.30 4.23 -16.15
N GLN A 99 -10.00 4.40 -16.35
CA GLN A 99 -8.98 4.26 -15.29
C GLN A 99 -9.25 5.23 -14.12
N VAL A 100 -9.61 6.49 -14.38
CA VAL A 100 -10.00 7.44 -13.31
C VAL A 100 -11.12 6.86 -12.45
N LEU A 101 -12.18 6.34 -13.08
CA LEU A 101 -13.33 5.76 -12.38
C LEU A 101 -12.96 4.50 -11.60
N VAL A 102 -12.03 3.68 -12.08
CA VAL A 102 -11.53 2.52 -11.33
C VAL A 102 -10.74 2.98 -10.09
N GLY A 103 -9.90 4.01 -10.21
CA GLY A 103 -9.21 4.59 -9.06
C GLY A 103 -10.18 5.19 -8.02
N ASP A 104 -11.22 5.89 -8.48
CA ASP A 104 -12.27 6.43 -7.60
C ASP A 104 -13.08 5.31 -6.93
N PHE A 105 -13.35 4.21 -7.64
CA PHE A 105 -13.96 3.01 -7.07
C PHE A 105 -13.09 2.43 -5.95
N MET A 106 -11.76 2.40 -6.11
CA MET A 106 -10.85 1.96 -5.06
C MET A 106 -10.88 2.88 -3.84
N TYR A 107 -10.87 4.21 -4.04
CA TYR A 107 -11.03 5.13 -2.93
C TYR A 107 -12.39 4.96 -2.22
N GLY A 108 -13.48 4.74 -2.97
CA GLY A 108 -14.77 4.42 -2.37
C GLY A 108 -14.73 3.17 -1.48
N ASN A 109 -13.95 2.15 -1.88
CA ASN A 109 -13.77 0.94 -1.09
C ASN A 109 -12.89 1.14 0.14
N PHE A 110 -11.84 1.97 0.08
CA PHE A 110 -11.07 2.32 1.29
C PHE A 110 -12.01 2.87 2.37
N PHE A 111 -12.86 3.84 2.01
CA PHE A 111 -13.74 4.50 2.97
C PHE A 111 -14.78 3.54 3.54
N LEU A 112 -15.35 2.69 2.68
CA LEU A 112 -16.31 1.67 3.10
C LEU A 112 -15.70 0.66 4.08
N GLU A 113 -14.51 0.14 3.79
CA GLU A 113 -13.85 -0.84 4.66
C GLU A 113 -13.33 -0.19 5.95
N LEU A 114 -12.88 1.07 5.91
CA LEU A 114 -12.54 1.85 7.11
C LEU A 114 -13.73 2.00 8.05
N ALA A 115 -14.91 2.32 7.51
CA ALA A 115 -16.15 2.43 8.27
C ALA A 115 -16.58 1.09 8.88
N LYS A 116 -16.54 0.00 8.10
CA LYS A 116 -16.88 -1.35 8.57
C LYS A 116 -15.94 -1.86 9.66
N ALA A 117 -14.66 -1.51 9.59
CA ALA A 117 -13.66 -1.90 10.58
C ALA A 117 -13.73 -1.07 11.88
N GLY A 118 -14.60 -0.05 11.95
CA GLY A 118 -14.65 0.85 13.10
C GLY A 118 -13.38 1.67 13.29
N LEU A 119 -12.70 2.01 12.19
CA LEU A 119 -11.40 2.69 12.15
C LEU A 119 -11.53 4.16 11.67
N LEU A 120 -12.72 4.76 11.74
CA LEU A 120 -13.01 6.11 11.26
C LEU A 120 -12.15 7.21 11.91
N GLN A 121 -11.57 6.97 13.08
CA GLN A 121 -10.61 7.88 13.70
C GLN A 121 -9.37 8.14 12.81
N TYR A 122 -9.03 7.20 11.92
CA TYR A 122 -7.92 7.34 10.98
C TYR A 122 -8.29 8.07 9.69
N LEU A 123 -9.56 8.43 9.49
CA LEU A 123 -10.00 9.08 8.25
C LEU A 123 -9.22 10.36 7.96
N SER A 124 -8.95 11.18 8.99
CA SER A 124 -8.18 12.41 8.81
C SER A 124 -6.74 12.12 8.38
N SER A 125 -6.08 11.15 9.00
CA SER A 125 -4.70 10.78 8.67
C SER A 125 -4.60 10.16 7.27
N LEU A 126 -5.56 9.31 6.90
CA LEU A 126 -5.62 8.70 5.57
C LEU A 126 -5.96 9.71 4.47
N ALA A 127 -6.86 10.67 4.75
CA ALA A 127 -7.15 11.75 3.81
C ALA A 127 -5.92 12.66 3.61
N ARG A 128 -5.15 12.91 4.68
CA ARG A 128 -3.88 13.63 4.56
C ARG A 128 -2.86 12.86 3.73
N LEU A 129 -2.76 11.54 3.93
CA LEU A 129 -1.93 10.68 3.10
C LEU A 129 -2.27 10.78 1.62
N ILE A 130 -3.55 10.62 1.28
CA ILE A 130 -4.02 10.74 -0.11
C ILE A 130 -3.68 12.11 -0.71
N LEU A 131 -3.83 13.17 0.08
CA LEU A 131 -3.43 14.52 -0.34
C LEU A 131 -1.92 14.61 -0.60
N ASP A 132 -1.09 14.13 0.32
CA ASP A 132 0.38 14.18 0.20
C ASP A 132 0.86 13.35 -1.01
N LEU A 133 0.22 12.22 -1.31
CA LEU A 133 0.50 11.41 -2.51
C LEU A 133 0.15 12.16 -3.80
N ASN A 134 -1.03 12.78 -3.85
CA ASN A 134 -1.45 13.57 -5.00
C ASN A 134 -0.53 14.79 -5.22
N GLU A 135 -0.12 15.46 -4.14
CA GLU A 135 0.87 16.55 -4.21
C GLU A 135 2.23 16.05 -4.70
N ALA A 136 2.68 14.87 -4.25
CA ALA A 136 3.93 14.25 -4.71
C ALA A 136 3.88 13.91 -6.20
N ALA A 137 2.76 13.37 -6.70
CA ALA A 137 2.58 13.05 -8.11
C ALA A 137 2.61 14.29 -9.02
N LEU A 138 2.16 15.45 -8.53
CA LEU A 138 2.20 16.71 -9.28
C LEU A 138 3.61 17.34 -9.36
N ILE A 139 4.46 17.07 -8.37
CA ILE A 139 5.80 17.67 -8.24
C ILE A 139 6.88 16.68 -8.72
N PHE A 140 6.53 15.76 -9.62
CA PHE A 140 7.46 14.75 -10.12
C PHE A 140 8.78 15.39 -10.62
N SER A 141 9.90 14.89 -10.10
CA SER A 141 11.24 15.21 -10.57
C SER A 141 12.05 13.93 -10.66
N GLU A 142 12.94 13.82 -11.66
CA GLU A 142 13.83 12.65 -11.78
C GLU A 142 14.75 12.50 -10.57
N GLU A 143 15.07 13.61 -9.89
CA GLU A 143 15.87 13.63 -8.66
C GLU A 143 15.14 13.00 -7.47
N ASP A 144 13.81 12.90 -7.50
CA ASP A 144 13.00 12.34 -6.42
C ASP A 144 11.92 11.36 -6.92
N LYS A 145 12.35 10.40 -7.74
CA LYS A 145 11.49 9.42 -8.42
C LYS A 145 10.59 8.58 -7.48
N TYR A 146 10.97 8.40 -6.22
CA TYR A 146 10.27 7.50 -5.28
C TYR A 146 9.55 8.25 -4.15
N LYS A 147 9.32 9.55 -4.30
CA LYS A 147 8.77 10.40 -3.24
C LYS A 147 7.43 9.92 -2.70
N ASP A 148 6.51 9.57 -3.59
CA ASP A 148 5.18 9.06 -3.25
C ASP A 148 5.26 7.73 -2.49
N GLU A 149 6.15 6.83 -2.90
CA GLU A 149 6.37 5.54 -2.26
C GLU A 149 6.96 5.68 -0.86
N ARG A 150 7.89 6.63 -0.68
CA ARG A 150 8.44 6.96 0.64
C ARG A 150 7.35 7.52 1.56
N ILE A 151 6.55 8.47 1.07
CA ILE A 151 5.42 9.06 1.80
C ILE A 151 4.41 7.97 2.19
N PHE A 152 4.02 7.14 1.23
CA PHE A 152 3.02 6.10 1.42
C PHE A 152 3.41 5.12 2.51
N MET A 153 4.63 4.56 2.40
CA MET A 153 5.12 3.59 3.37
C MET A 153 5.41 4.23 4.72
N GLY A 154 6.00 5.43 4.76
CA GLY A 154 6.24 6.18 6.00
C GLY A 154 4.97 6.44 6.80
N GLN A 155 3.94 7.00 6.17
CA GLN A 155 2.70 7.30 6.85
C GLN A 155 1.87 6.05 7.19
N SER A 156 1.92 5.01 6.35
CA SER A 156 1.28 3.73 6.67
C SER A 156 1.88 3.10 7.93
N LEU A 157 3.21 3.14 8.09
CA LEU A 157 3.85 2.67 9.32
C LEU A 157 3.54 3.56 10.53
N ALA A 158 3.43 4.88 10.34
CA ALA A 158 3.01 5.79 11.40
C ALA A 158 1.59 5.47 11.90
N ILE A 159 0.65 5.17 10.99
CA ILE A 159 -0.72 4.78 11.34
C ILE A 159 -0.73 3.43 12.08
N LEU A 160 0.12 2.48 11.69
CA LEU A 160 0.29 1.23 12.44
C LEU A 160 0.85 1.49 13.85
N GLY A 161 1.84 2.37 13.98
CA GLY A 161 2.38 2.79 15.27
C GLY A 161 1.32 3.44 16.16
N ASP A 162 0.52 4.35 15.60
CA ASP A 162 -0.56 5.02 16.34
C ASP A 162 -1.62 4.00 16.80
N LEU A 163 -1.98 3.04 15.94
CA LEU A 163 -2.89 1.95 16.30
C LEU A 163 -2.34 1.05 17.42
N ALA A 164 -1.02 0.93 17.53
CA ALA A 164 -0.31 0.23 18.58
C ALA A 164 -0.03 1.09 19.84
N ASP A 165 -0.49 2.35 19.86
CA ASP A 165 -0.27 3.30 20.95
C ASP A 165 1.22 3.52 21.29
N VAL A 166 2.09 3.54 20.26
CA VAL A 166 3.52 3.81 20.48
C VAL A 166 3.79 5.29 20.74
N PRO A 167 4.89 5.64 21.44
CA PRO A 167 5.27 7.03 21.69
C PRO A 167 5.44 7.85 20.41
N LYS A 168 5.18 9.16 20.48
CA LYS A 168 5.32 10.09 19.34
C LYS A 168 6.71 10.09 18.70
N ASP A 169 7.76 9.96 19.52
CA ASP A 169 9.13 9.90 19.01
C ASP A 169 9.33 8.63 18.15
N THR A 170 8.76 7.50 18.58
CA THR A 170 8.72 6.24 17.82
C THR A 170 7.90 6.35 16.53
N LEU A 171 6.84 7.17 16.51
CA LEU A 171 6.10 7.43 15.26
C LEU A 171 6.99 8.09 14.21
N GLN A 172 7.85 9.04 14.61
CA GLN A 172 8.77 9.71 13.68
C GLN A 172 9.85 8.76 13.16
N GLU A 173 10.32 7.84 14.00
CA GLU A 173 11.23 6.76 13.60
C GLU A 173 10.54 5.80 12.62
N LEU A 174 9.29 5.41 12.87
CA LEU A 174 8.48 4.59 11.97
C LEU A 174 8.25 5.26 10.62
N ILE A 175 8.02 6.58 10.58
CA ILE A 175 7.94 7.33 9.32
C ILE A 175 9.25 7.19 8.54
N THR A 176 10.37 7.52 9.18
CA THR A 176 11.70 7.49 8.54
C THR A 176 12.06 6.09 8.06
N PHE A 177 11.69 5.07 8.84
CA PHE A 177 11.89 3.68 8.47
C PHE A 177 10.99 3.25 7.31
N GLY A 178 9.72 3.64 7.33
CA GLY A 178 8.78 3.39 6.24
C GLY A 178 9.21 4.06 4.94
N GLU A 179 9.76 5.29 4.99
CA GLU A 179 10.34 5.96 3.82
C GLU A 179 11.47 5.12 3.19
N LYS A 180 12.39 4.60 4.00
CA LYS A 180 13.46 3.71 3.52
C LYS A 180 12.92 2.41 2.93
N ILE A 181 11.86 1.85 3.52
CA ILE A 181 11.18 0.66 2.97
C ILE A 181 10.53 0.99 1.63
N GLY A 182 9.85 2.12 1.49
CA GLY A 182 9.22 2.54 0.23
C GLY A 182 10.23 2.57 -0.90
N GLU A 183 11.37 3.23 -0.69
CA GLU A 183 12.46 3.26 -1.66
C GLU A 183 13.03 1.85 -1.95
N PHE A 184 13.22 1.03 -0.92
CA PHE A 184 13.72 -0.33 -1.07
C PHE A 184 12.78 -1.22 -1.91
N LEU A 185 11.46 -1.13 -1.68
CA LEU A 185 10.46 -1.90 -2.41
C LEU A 185 10.44 -1.57 -3.92
N CYS A 186 10.73 -0.32 -4.30
CA CYS A 186 10.84 0.09 -5.69
C CYS A 186 12.09 -0.44 -6.39
N ASN A 187 13.13 -0.76 -5.64
CA ASN A 187 14.42 -1.22 -6.17
C ASN A 187 14.60 -2.75 -6.12
N ILE A 188 13.67 -3.48 -5.49
CA ILE A 188 13.68 -4.96 -5.52
C ILE A 188 13.04 -5.46 -6.81
N GLU A 189 13.85 -6.17 -7.61
CA GLU A 189 13.37 -6.95 -8.75
C GLU A 189 12.34 -8.02 -8.30
N ASP A 190 11.38 -8.31 -9.18
CA ASP A 190 10.23 -9.18 -8.93
C ASP A 190 10.58 -10.69 -8.89
N GLU A 191 11.61 -11.05 -8.13
CA GLU A 191 12.08 -12.43 -7.99
C GLU A 191 11.40 -13.18 -6.83
N GLY A 192 10.07 -13.11 -6.75
CA GLY A 192 9.25 -13.97 -5.87
C GLY A 192 9.73 -14.08 -4.41
N PHE A 193 10.12 -15.28 -3.99
CA PHE A 193 10.51 -15.60 -2.60
C PHE A 193 11.78 -14.88 -2.13
N ASP A 194 12.67 -14.50 -3.05
CA ASP A 194 13.93 -13.82 -2.72
C ASP A 194 13.67 -12.39 -2.20
N GLY A 195 12.60 -11.75 -2.67
CA GLY A 195 12.18 -10.43 -2.20
C GLY A 195 11.74 -10.40 -0.74
N LEU A 196 11.13 -11.49 -0.23
CA LEU A 196 10.72 -11.61 1.17
C LEU A 196 11.91 -11.78 2.12
N ILE A 197 12.92 -12.56 1.70
CA ILE A 197 14.16 -12.72 2.46
C ILE A 197 14.89 -11.39 2.53
N LYS A 198 15.11 -10.73 1.38
CA LYS A 198 15.74 -9.41 1.31
C LYS A 198 15.01 -8.38 2.17
N LEU A 199 13.67 -8.38 2.13
CA LEU A 199 12.85 -7.49 2.96
C LEU A 199 13.04 -7.74 4.45
N LYS A 200 13.06 -9.01 4.87
CA LYS A 200 13.29 -9.37 6.26
C LYS A 200 14.70 -8.96 6.71
N GLU A 201 15.72 -9.27 5.92
CA GLU A 201 17.10 -8.85 6.20
C GLU A 201 17.23 -7.33 6.29
N PHE A 202 16.54 -6.60 5.41
CA PHE A 202 16.48 -5.15 5.45
C PHE A 202 15.85 -4.65 6.75
N ILE A 203 14.71 -5.23 7.15
CA ILE A 203 14.02 -4.86 8.39
C ILE A 203 14.87 -5.19 9.61
N ASP A 204 15.44 -6.40 9.69
CA ASP A 204 16.26 -6.84 10.82
C ASP A 204 17.54 -6.00 10.96
N LYS A 205 18.15 -5.55 9.84
CA LYS A 205 19.34 -4.70 9.86
C LYS A 205 19.07 -3.28 10.32
N ASN A 206 17.85 -2.80 10.13
CA ASN A 206 17.44 -1.42 10.41
C ASN A 206 16.45 -1.36 11.60
N ASP A 207 16.35 -2.43 12.39
CA ASP A 207 15.29 -2.61 13.37
C ASP A 207 15.29 -1.50 14.43
N ILE A 208 14.20 -0.73 14.42
CA ILE A 208 13.92 0.35 15.38
C ILE A 208 13.05 -0.12 16.54
N LEU A 209 12.62 -1.40 16.55
CA LEU A 209 11.74 -1.98 17.57
C LEU A 209 12.45 -3.02 18.47
N SER A 210 13.79 -2.94 18.56
CA SER A 210 14.63 -3.84 19.37
C SER A 210 14.69 -3.50 20.86
#